data_AF-A0A9D5VXS0-F1
#
_entry.id   AF-A0A9D5VXS0-F1
#
_cell.length_a   1.000
_cell.length_b   1.000
_cell.length_c   1.000
_cell.angle_alpha   90.00
_cell.angle_beta   90.00
_cell.angle_gamma   90.00
#
_symmetry.space_group_name_H-M   'P 1'
#
loop_
_entity.id
_entity.type
_entity.pdbx_description
1 polymer ?
#
loop_
_entity_poly.entity_id
_entity_poly.type
_entity_poly.pdbx_seq_one_letter_code
_entity_poly.pdbx_strand_id
1 'polypeptide(L)'
;MINLPTNNFIKKPIKFFLKYGILLVCIVASMILKNWWPIVAALVLVFLINPNWWSIPLASVFVALAIHNWLILLIGIAFAVLGKPKRWWPAYAGIGFALVQLMSFLLSGRPLGATRGLTVIGAIAETLAIPDHAESVNYWSVYEPVIDWTIALLVGVWLGSLISSRYSGDFKLNAVPEFWKLSKGPSVLKRWIWAFIGGAMIGFAARIAGGCASGLLISGVIQMAPSGFIFMFAIWIGGLFTTLVFYRTRSVVLKRDKSQG
;
A
#
# COMPACT_ATOMS: atom_id res chain seq x y z
N MET A 1 -27.39 -17.39 -42.43
CA MET A 1 -27.17 -15.94 -42.53
C MET A 1 -25.91 -15.61 -41.75
N ILE A 2 -24.95 -14.96 -42.40
CA ILE A 2 -23.58 -14.75 -41.94
C ILE A 2 -23.56 -13.70 -40.82
N ASN A 3 -22.92 -14.04 -39.71
CA ASN A 3 -22.69 -13.17 -38.55
C ASN A 3 -21.63 -12.11 -38.92
N LEU A 4 -21.99 -10.82 -38.91
CA LEU A 4 -21.05 -9.71 -39.10
C LEU A 4 -20.73 -9.03 -37.76
N PRO A 5 -19.46 -9.04 -37.30
CA PRO A 5 -19.05 -8.40 -36.05
C PRO A 5 -18.63 -6.94 -36.30
N THR A 6 -19.59 -6.01 -36.41
CA THR A 6 -19.32 -4.61 -36.84
C THR A 6 -19.12 -3.60 -35.70
N ASN A 7 -18.98 -4.00 -34.43
CA ASN A 7 -18.95 -3.04 -33.31
C ASN A 7 -17.60 -2.91 -32.55
N ASN A 8 -16.59 -3.72 -32.88
CA ASN A 8 -15.31 -3.76 -32.15
C ASN A 8 -14.12 -3.05 -32.85
N PHE A 9 -14.25 -2.70 -34.13
CA PHE A 9 -13.16 -2.05 -34.88
C PHE A 9 -13.07 -0.54 -34.69
N ILE A 10 -14.18 0.13 -34.34
CA ILE A 10 -14.21 1.61 -34.22
C ILE A 10 -13.87 2.10 -32.80
N LYS A 11 -14.17 1.32 -31.75
CA LYS A 11 -13.89 1.72 -30.35
C LYS A 11 -12.41 1.62 -29.95
N LYS A 12 -11.63 0.77 -30.62
CA LYS A 12 -10.17 0.63 -30.38
C LYS A 12 -9.35 1.87 -30.84
N PRO A 13 -9.52 2.42 -32.06
CA PRO A 13 -8.75 3.58 -32.50
C PRO A 13 -9.12 4.87 -31.76
N ILE A 14 -10.37 5.02 -31.29
CA ILE A 14 -10.79 6.19 -30.49
C ILE A 14 -10.14 6.21 -29.11
N LYS A 15 -10.10 5.05 -28.41
CA LYS A 15 -9.36 4.92 -27.14
C LYS A 15 -7.85 5.08 -27.32
N PHE A 16 -7.32 4.73 -28.49
CA PHE A 16 -5.92 4.96 -28.85
C PHE A 16 -5.67 6.48 -29.03
N PHE A 17 -6.43 7.15 -29.91
CA PHE A 17 -6.27 8.58 -30.17
C PHE A 17 -6.47 9.46 -28.92
N LEU A 18 -7.45 9.14 -28.07
CA LEU A 18 -7.66 9.87 -26.81
C LEU A 18 -6.47 9.72 -25.85
N LYS A 19 -5.82 8.55 -25.84
CA LYS A 19 -4.72 8.21 -24.92
C LYS A 19 -3.38 8.81 -25.36
N TYR A 20 -3.11 8.86 -26.66
CA TYR A 20 -1.90 9.47 -27.22
C TYR A 20 -2.05 10.98 -27.46
N GLY A 21 -3.27 11.48 -27.65
CA GLY A 21 -3.54 12.92 -27.78
C GLY A 21 -3.26 13.70 -26.49
N ILE A 22 -3.64 13.15 -25.33
CA ILE A 22 -3.32 13.75 -24.02
C ILE A 22 -1.79 13.79 -23.80
N LEU A 23 -1.08 12.74 -24.21
CA LEU A 23 0.37 12.67 -24.09
C LEU A 23 1.07 13.74 -24.94
N LEU A 24 0.56 13.98 -26.15
CA LEU A 24 1.09 14.96 -27.09
C LEU A 24 0.84 16.41 -26.61
N VAL A 25 -0.34 16.67 -26.04
CA VAL A 25 -0.67 17.96 -25.39
C VAL A 25 0.24 18.21 -24.19
N CYS A 26 0.53 17.20 -23.37
CA CYS A 26 1.44 17.34 -22.23
C CYS A 26 2.91 17.51 -22.63
N ILE A 27 3.35 16.89 -23.74
CA ILE A 27 4.69 17.11 -24.33
C ILE A 27 4.84 18.56 -24.78
N VAL A 28 3.85 19.10 -25.51
CA VAL A 28 3.84 20.48 -25.97
C VAL A 28 3.79 21.45 -24.79
N ALA A 29 2.94 21.19 -23.79
CA ALA A 29 2.84 22.03 -22.59
C ALA A 29 4.15 22.10 -21.77
N SER A 30 4.92 21.01 -21.72
CA SER A 30 6.18 21.00 -20.96
C SER A 30 7.35 21.59 -21.74
N MET A 31 7.36 21.49 -23.08
CA MET A 31 8.31 22.25 -23.91
C MET A 31 8.11 23.77 -23.75
N ILE A 32 6.86 24.22 -23.55
CA ILE A 32 6.52 25.64 -23.35
C ILE A 32 6.90 26.12 -21.95
N LEU A 33 6.68 25.30 -20.91
CA LEU A 33 6.87 25.72 -19.52
C LEU A 33 8.32 25.62 -19.00
N LYS A 34 9.27 25.06 -19.79
CA LYS A 34 10.64 24.73 -19.33
C LYS A 34 10.66 23.95 -18.00
N ASN A 35 9.54 23.32 -17.65
CA ASN A 35 9.32 22.63 -16.40
C ASN A 35 8.81 21.23 -16.73
N TRP A 36 9.52 20.22 -16.26
CA TRP A 36 9.30 18.81 -16.62
C TRP A 36 8.15 18.17 -15.83
N TRP A 37 7.64 18.86 -14.80
CA TRP A 37 6.59 18.40 -13.90
C TRP A 37 5.29 17.92 -14.60
N PRO A 38 4.76 18.61 -15.64
CA PRO A 38 3.53 18.18 -16.32
C PRO A 38 3.70 16.89 -17.13
N ILE A 39 4.88 16.65 -17.71
CA ILE A 39 5.19 15.41 -18.44
C ILE A 39 5.27 14.23 -17.47
N VAL A 40 5.98 14.39 -16.36
CA VAL A 40 6.14 13.33 -15.36
C VAL A 40 4.78 12.97 -14.75
N ALA A 41 3.99 13.97 -14.37
CA ALA A 41 2.64 13.76 -13.85
C ALA A 41 1.71 13.08 -14.88
N ALA A 42 1.73 13.52 -16.14
CA ALA A 42 0.91 12.94 -17.21
C ALA A 42 1.33 11.51 -17.56
N LEU A 43 2.63 11.21 -17.60
CA LEU A 43 3.14 9.85 -17.81
C LEU A 43 2.74 8.94 -16.65
N VAL A 44 2.94 9.37 -15.41
CA VAL A 44 2.50 8.61 -14.21
C VAL A 44 1.00 8.37 -14.26
N LEU A 45 0.18 9.38 -14.56
CA LEU A 45 -1.28 9.24 -14.73
C LEU A 45 -1.66 8.26 -15.84
N VAL A 46 -1.02 8.34 -17.01
CA VAL A 46 -1.30 7.44 -18.15
C VAL A 46 -0.86 6.01 -17.83
N PHE A 47 0.21 5.82 -17.07
CA PHE A 47 0.66 4.52 -16.59
C PHE A 47 -0.22 3.95 -15.46
N LEU A 48 -0.80 4.80 -14.60
CA LEU A 48 -1.81 4.41 -13.62
C LEU A 48 -3.12 3.92 -14.27
N ILE A 49 -3.48 4.47 -15.44
CA ILE A 49 -4.69 4.10 -16.18
C ILE A 49 -4.57 2.76 -16.92
N ASN A 50 -3.36 2.34 -17.32
CA ASN A 50 -3.18 1.06 -18.02
C ASN A 50 -1.77 0.45 -17.81
N PRO A 51 -1.55 -0.25 -16.69
CA PRO A 51 -0.22 -0.67 -16.27
C PRO A 51 0.27 -1.95 -16.97
N ASN A 52 1.26 -1.81 -17.87
CA ASN A 52 1.96 -2.93 -18.53
C ASN A 52 3.31 -3.23 -17.86
N TRP A 53 3.91 -4.43 -18.04
CA TRP A 53 5.15 -4.75 -17.30
C TRP A 53 6.26 -3.72 -17.50
N TRP A 54 6.46 -3.35 -18.77
CA TRP A 54 7.44 -2.38 -19.25
C TRP A 54 7.22 -0.95 -18.74
N SER A 55 6.05 -0.61 -18.18
CA SER A 55 5.81 0.74 -17.69
C SER A 55 6.61 1.08 -16.44
N ILE A 56 6.96 0.09 -15.61
CA ILE A 56 7.71 0.34 -14.37
C ILE A 56 9.17 0.71 -14.68
N PRO A 57 9.92 -0.07 -15.51
CA PRO A 57 11.26 0.32 -15.94
C PRO A 57 11.28 1.65 -16.69
N LEU A 58 10.29 1.91 -17.55
CA LEU A 58 10.21 3.17 -18.28
C LEU A 58 9.97 4.35 -17.33
N ALA A 59 9.00 4.23 -16.41
CA ALA A 59 8.67 5.27 -15.45
C ALA A 59 9.85 5.57 -14.51
N SER A 60 10.58 4.56 -14.06
CA SER A 60 11.79 4.76 -13.25
C SER A 60 12.90 5.52 -13.99
N VAL A 61 13.02 5.35 -15.32
CA VAL A 61 13.96 6.14 -16.14
C VAL A 61 13.54 7.61 -16.17
N PHE A 62 12.26 7.89 -16.43
CA PHE A 62 11.76 9.27 -16.45
C PHE A 62 11.83 9.95 -15.08
N VAL A 63 11.52 9.24 -13.99
CA VAL A 63 11.59 9.77 -12.63
C VAL A 63 13.05 9.98 -12.19
N ALA A 64 13.96 9.08 -12.53
CA ALA A 64 15.38 9.24 -12.23
C ALA A 64 15.99 10.45 -12.96
N LEU A 65 15.62 10.66 -14.22
CA LEU A 65 16.03 11.84 -15.00
C LEU A 65 15.45 13.14 -14.41
N ALA A 66 14.21 13.11 -13.92
CA ALA A 66 13.57 14.29 -13.33
C ALA A 66 14.17 14.70 -11.98
N ILE A 67 14.49 13.72 -11.11
CA ILE A 67 14.98 13.97 -9.75
C ILE A 67 16.53 14.01 -9.72
N HIS A 68 17.19 13.76 -10.87
CA HIS A 68 18.66 13.56 -10.95
C HIS A 68 19.16 12.51 -9.95
N ASN A 69 18.30 11.54 -9.60
CA ASN A 69 18.60 10.52 -8.61
C ASN A 69 18.65 9.15 -9.28
N TRP A 70 19.88 8.73 -9.59
CA TRP A 70 20.18 7.50 -10.32
C TRP A 70 19.80 6.21 -9.56
N LEU A 71 19.60 6.27 -8.24
CA LEU A 71 19.14 5.12 -7.44
C LEU A 71 17.76 4.61 -7.89
N ILE A 72 16.93 5.46 -8.46
CA ILE A 72 15.58 5.09 -8.95
C ILE A 72 15.68 4.20 -10.20
N LEU A 73 16.76 4.33 -10.98
CA LEU A 73 17.03 3.45 -12.13
C LEU A 73 17.26 2.00 -11.71
N LEU A 74 17.85 1.78 -10.54
CA LEU A 74 18.10 0.43 -10.03
C LEU A 74 16.79 -0.32 -9.77
N ILE A 75 15.75 0.38 -9.32
CA ILE A 75 14.41 -0.18 -9.14
C ILE A 75 13.82 -0.58 -10.52
N GLY A 76 14.01 0.27 -11.52
CA GLY A 76 13.60 0.00 -12.90
C GLY A 76 14.27 -1.20 -13.53
N ILE A 77 15.59 -1.26 -13.40
CA ILE A 77 16.42 -2.36 -13.92
C ILE A 77 16.08 -3.65 -13.18
N ALA A 78 15.92 -3.62 -11.85
CA ALA A 78 15.48 -4.78 -11.08
C ALA A 78 14.11 -5.29 -11.56
N PHE A 79 13.15 -4.39 -11.79
CA PHE A 79 11.85 -4.77 -12.34
C PHE A 79 11.94 -5.28 -13.78
N ALA A 80 12.87 -4.80 -14.60
CA ALA A 80 13.11 -5.27 -15.97
C ALA A 80 13.82 -6.64 -16.01
N VAL A 81 14.65 -6.95 -15.02
CA VAL A 81 15.37 -8.23 -14.95
C VAL A 81 14.52 -9.33 -14.31
N LEU A 82 13.70 -8.99 -13.30
CA LEU A 82 12.97 -9.98 -12.49
C LEU A 82 11.70 -10.57 -13.13
N GLY A 83 11.26 -10.09 -14.29
CA GLY A 83 10.00 -10.54 -14.92
C GLY A 83 8.74 -10.00 -14.21
N LYS A 84 7.56 -10.51 -14.62
CA LYS A 84 6.31 -10.45 -13.82
C LYS A 84 6.17 -11.73 -12.98
N PRO A 85 6.90 -11.92 -11.87
CA PRO A 85 6.68 -13.09 -11.05
C PRO A 85 5.32 -12.95 -10.33
N LYS A 86 4.45 -13.96 -10.43
CA LYS A 86 3.23 -14.03 -9.61
C LYS A 86 3.54 -14.00 -8.11
N ARG A 87 4.74 -14.45 -7.72
CA ARG A 87 5.23 -14.45 -6.34
C ARG A 87 6.71 -14.12 -6.30
N TRP A 88 7.07 -13.15 -5.47
CA TRP A 88 8.45 -12.77 -5.24
C TRP A 88 9.09 -13.76 -4.27
N TRP A 89 10.36 -14.11 -4.50
CA TRP A 89 11.10 -14.91 -3.53
C TRP A 89 11.27 -14.10 -2.23
N PRO A 90 11.11 -14.70 -1.03
CA PRO A 90 11.10 -13.96 0.22
C PRO A 90 12.33 -13.09 0.45
N ALA A 91 13.50 -13.49 -0.04
CA ALA A 91 14.72 -12.69 0.11
C ALA A 91 14.65 -11.36 -0.64
N TYR A 92 14.14 -11.34 -1.88
CA TYR A 92 14.00 -10.10 -2.66
C TYR A 92 12.96 -9.16 -2.04
N ALA A 93 11.85 -9.71 -1.56
CA ALA A 93 10.86 -8.93 -0.82
C ALA A 93 11.45 -8.35 0.48
N GLY A 94 12.25 -9.13 1.20
CA GLY A 94 12.96 -8.71 2.41
C GLY A 94 13.97 -7.58 2.14
N ILE A 95 14.79 -7.69 1.08
CA ILE A 95 15.72 -6.64 0.67
C ILE A 95 14.96 -5.36 0.30
N GLY A 96 13.90 -5.47 -0.50
CA GLY A 96 13.06 -4.32 -0.85
C GLY A 96 12.49 -3.63 0.38
N PHE A 97 12.01 -4.41 1.35
CA PHE A 97 11.48 -3.88 2.59
C PHE A 97 12.57 -3.23 3.48
N ALA A 98 13.77 -3.80 3.55
CA ALA A 98 14.90 -3.22 4.26
C ALA A 98 15.34 -1.88 3.62
N LEU A 99 15.35 -1.78 2.30
CA LEU A 99 15.62 -0.53 1.59
C LEU A 99 14.58 0.55 1.90
N VAL A 100 13.29 0.18 1.97
CA VAL A 100 12.22 1.12 2.36
C VAL A 100 12.41 1.61 3.80
N GLN A 101 12.78 0.72 4.72
CA GLN A 101 13.09 1.10 6.10
C GLN A 101 14.29 2.06 6.16
N LEU A 102 15.36 1.78 5.41
CA LEU A 102 16.54 2.64 5.34
C LEU A 102 16.16 4.02 4.78
N MET A 103 15.36 4.06 3.72
CA MET A 103 14.86 5.32 3.14
C MET A 103 13.99 6.10 4.13
N SER A 104 13.18 5.42 4.94
CA SER A 104 12.42 6.07 6.01
C SER A 104 13.34 6.76 7.00
N PHE A 105 14.41 6.10 7.44
CA PHE A 105 15.39 6.70 8.35
C PHE A 105 16.15 7.87 7.70
N LEU A 106 16.57 7.73 6.43
CA LEU A 106 17.31 8.78 5.73
C LEU A 106 16.47 10.04 5.46
N LEU A 107 15.20 9.88 5.09
CA LEU A 107 14.33 11.00 4.72
C LEU A 107 13.67 11.67 5.94
N SER A 108 13.30 10.90 6.95
CA SER A 108 12.48 11.39 8.07
C SER A 108 13.15 11.34 9.43
N GLY A 109 14.34 10.72 9.54
CA GLY A 109 15.01 10.47 10.81
C GLY A 109 14.22 9.55 11.75
N ARG A 110 13.14 8.92 11.26
CA ARG A 110 12.20 8.14 12.06
C ARG A 110 11.99 6.73 11.48
N PRO A 111 11.74 5.73 12.35
CA PRO A 111 11.39 4.38 11.91
C PRO A 111 10.01 4.33 11.23
N LEU A 112 9.77 3.29 10.43
CA LEU A 112 8.46 3.01 9.82
C LEU A 112 7.37 2.84 10.88
N GLY A 113 6.34 3.69 10.86
CA GLY A 113 5.19 3.59 11.77
C GLY A 113 3.89 3.94 11.08
N ALA A 114 2.84 3.13 11.26
CA ALA A 114 1.49 3.47 10.79
C ALA A 114 0.67 4.22 11.86
N THR A 115 0.85 3.81 13.12
CA THR A 115 0.06 4.24 14.28
C THR A 115 0.03 5.75 14.50
N ARG A 116 1.17 6.44 14.30
CA ARG A 116 1.27 7.90 14.50
C ARG A 116 0.50 8.67 13.43
N GLY A 117 0.62 8.29 12.16
CA GLY A 117 -0.12 8.95 11.08
C GLY A 117 -1.64 8.82 11.29
N LEU A 118 -2.12 7.66 11.74
CA LEU A 118 -3.53 7.45 12.06
C LEU A 118 -4.00 8.32 13.25
N THR A 119 -3.18 8.50 14.29
CA THR A 119 -3.54 9.41 15.40
C THR A 119 -3.56 10.86 15.00
N VAL A 120 -2.61 11.31 14.17
CA VAL A 120 -2.56 12.70 13.70
C VAL A 120 -3.77 12.99 12.81
N ILE A 121 -4.17 12.05 11.94
CA ILE A 121 -5.43 12.18 11.18
C ILE A 121 -6.63 12.33 12.13
N GLY A 122 -6.66 11.55 13.21
CA GLY A 122 -7.68 11.68 14.27
C GLY A 122 -7.64 13.05 14.94
N ALA A 123 -6.46 13.55 15.30
CA ALA A 123 -6.26 14.87 15.90
C ALA A 123 -6.79 15.99 15.00
N ILE A 124 -6.45 15.93 13.71
CA ILE A 124 -6.92 16.88 12.71
C ILE A 124 -8.44 16.81 12.59
N ALA A 125 -9.00 15.59 12.49
CA ALA A 125 -10.45 15.41 12.38
C ALA A 125 -11.19 15.96 13.62
N GLU A 126 -10.65 15.75 14.81
CA GLU A 126 -11.23 16.27 16.06
C GLU A 126 -11.12 17.78 16.15
N THR A 127 -9.97 18.36 15.79
CA THR A 127 -9.78 19.83 15.75
C THR A 127 -10.75 20.49 14.77
N LEU A 128 -11.06 19.84 13.65
CA LEU A 128 -12.02 20.34 12.65
C LEU A 128 -13.48 20.16 13.09
N ALA A 129 -13.79 19.12 13.86
CA ALA A 129 -15.16 18.82 14.28
C ALA A 129 -15.56 19.53 15.58
N ILE A 130 -14.66 19.57 16.57
CA ILE A 130 -14.90 20.07 17.93
C ILE A 130 -13.59 20.71 18.47
N PRO A 131 -13.26 21.96 18.06
CA PRO A 131 -12.01 22.61 18.45
C PRO A 131 -11.87 22.79 19.97
N ASP A 132 -12.96 23.13 20.67
CA ASP A 132 -12.96 23.33 22.13
C ASP A 132 -12.55 22.06 22.90
N HIS A 133 -12.92 20.88 22.38
CA HIS A 133 -12.53 19.62 22.99
C HIS A 133 -11.07 19.28 22.68
N ALA A 134 -10.62 19.51 21.45
CA ALA A 134 -9.25 19.23 21.02
C ALA A 134 -8.21 19.98 21.86
N GLU A 135 -8.47 21.24 22.22
CA GLU A 135 -7.57 22.03 23.08
C GLU A 135 -7.61 21.60 24.56
N SER A 136 -8.73 21.03 25.01
CA SER A 136 -8.89 20.55 26.40
C SER A 136 -8.14 19.23 26.68
N VAL A 137 -7.82 18.46 25.63
CA VAL A 137 -7.28 17.10 25.76
C VAL A 137 -5.75 17.11 25.64
N ASN A 138 -5.07 16.85 26.76
CA ASN A 138 -3.61 16.75 26.81
C ASN A 138 -3.00 15.69 25.87
N TYR A 139 -3.79 14.71 25.40
CA TYR A 139 -3.32 13.66 24.48
C TYR A 139 -2.83 14.23 23.14
N TRP A 140 -3.46 15.32 22.66
CA TRP A 140 -3.12 15.92 21.36
C TRP A 140 -1.84 16.75 21.39
N SER A 141 -1.32 17.11 22.57
CA SER A 141 -0.01 17.78 22.70
C SER A 141 1.16 16.90 22.26
N VAL A 142 1.02 15.57 22.36
CA VAL A 142 2.04 14.59 21.91
C VAL A 142 1.91 14.28 20.42
N TYR A 143 0.70 14.43 19.88
CA TYR A 143 0.32 14.12 18.51
C TYR A 143 -0.31 15.35 17.86
N GLU A 144 0.49 16.40 17.73
CA GLU A 144 0.05 17.67 17.15
C GLU A 144 -0.66 17.44 15.80
N PRO A 145 -1.74 18.19 15.51
CA PRO A 145 -2.55 18.04 14.30
C PRO A 145 -1.86 18.66 13.07
N VAL A 146 -0.60 18.29 12.83
CA VAL A 146 0.23 18.74 11.71
C VAL A 146 0.43 17.58 10.77
N ILE A 147 0.24 17.83 9.46
CA ILE A 147 0.51 16.80 8.44
C ILE A 147 1.98 16.41 8.50
N ASP A 148 2.24 15.21 9.00
CA ASP A 148 3.58 14.68 9.17
C ASP A 148 3.96 13.73 8.03
N TRP A 149 5.25 13.40 7.96
CA TRP A 149 5.78 12.41 7.01
C TRP A 149 5.05 11.07 7.11
N THR A 150 4.57 10.72 8.30
CA THR A 150 3.85 9.48 8.57
C THR A 150 2.52 9.41 7.80
N ILE A 151 1.82 10.53 7.62
CA ILE A 151 0.62 10.59 6.77
C ILE A 151 0.99 10.40 5.30
N ALA A 152 2.05 11.05 4.81
CA ALA A 152 2.55 10.83 3.44
C ALA A 152 2.91 9.35 3.21
N LEU A 153 3.50 8.70 4.21
CA LEU A 153 3.81 7.27 4.17
C LEU A 153 2.54 6.40 4.10
N LEU A 154 1.51 6.70 4.88
CA LEU A 154 0.23 5.96 4.82
C LEU A 154 -0.42 6.08 3.45
N VAL A 155 -0.45 7.29 2.88
CA VAL A 155 -0.96 7.52 1.51
C VAL A 155 -0.11 6.77 0.48
N GLY A 156 1.21 6.79 0.62
CA GLY A 156 2.14 6.07 -0.24
C GLY A 156 1.94 4.55 -0.19
N VAL A 157 1.75 3.97 1.00
CA VAL A 157 1.44 2.54 1.17
C VAL A 157 0.09 2.20 0.53
N TRP A 158 -0.93 3.03 0.74
CA TRP A 158 -2.24 2.82 0.15
C TRP A 158 -2.19 2.85 -1.38
N LEU A 159 -1.61 3.90 -1.98
CA LEU A 159 -1.44 4.01 -3.43
C LEU A 159 -0.55 2.91 -3.99
N GLY A 160 0.58 2.61 -3.34
CA GLY A 160 1.51 1.56 -3.75
C GLY A 160 0.86 0.18 -3.75
N SER A 161 0.08 -0.15 -2.72
CA SER A 161 -0.67 -1.40 -2.64
C SER A 161 -1.73 -1.50 -3.74
N LEU A 162 -2.41 -0.39 -4.05
CA LEU A 162 -3.44 -0.33 -5.09
C LEU A 162 -2.84 -0.53 -6.49
N ILE A 163 -1.72 0.14 -6.77
CA ILE A 163 -0.98 0.00 -8.04
C ILE A 163 -0.46 -1.42 -8.18
N SER A 164 0.16 -1.96 -7.13
CA SER A 164 0.68 -3.34 -7.11
C SER A 164 -0.43 -4.37 -7.34
N SER A 165 -1.57 -4.22 -6.65
CA SER A 165 -2.72 -5.14 -6.79
C SER A 165 -3.31 -5.13 -8.20
N ARG A 166 -3.44 -3.95 -8.82
CA ARG A 166 -3.90 -3.84 -10.22
C ARG A 166 -2.89 -4.41 -11.20
N TYR A 167 -1.60 -4.19 -10.96
CA TYR A 167 -0.52 -4.65 -11.82
C TYR A 167 -0.39 -6.18 -11.84
N SER A 168 -0.55 -6.82 -10.68
CA SER A 168 -0.53 -8.28 -10.54
C SER A 168 -1.80 -8.95 -11.05
N GLY A 169 -2.87 -8.18 -11.33
CA GLY A 169 -4.17 -8.73 -11.72
C GLY A 169 -4.94 -9.36 -10.55
N ASP A 170 -4.46 -9.18 -9.32
CA ASP A 170 -5.05 -9.74 -8.10
C ASP A 170 -6.11 -8.83 -7.47
N PHE A 171 -6.39 -7.68 -8.07
CA PHE A 171 -7.39 -6.74 -7.58
C PHE A 171 -8.79 -7.37 -7.63
N LYS A 172 -9.31 -7.75 -6.45
CA LYS A 172 -10.65 -8.31 -6.26
C LYS A 172 -11.35 -7.60 -5.12
N LEU A 173 -12.48 -6.95 -5.42
CA LEU A 173 -13.34 -6.36 -4.41
C LEU A 173 -14.20 -7.45 -3.77
N ASN A 174 -13.70 -8.03 -2.68
CA ASN A 174 -14.38 -9.08 -1.94
C ASN A 174 -14.78 -8.57 -0.55
N ALA A 175 -16.08 -8.33 -0.34
CA ALA A 175 -16.62 -7.93 0.96
C ALA A 175 -16.45 -9.02 2.04
N VAL A 176 -16.35 -10.30 1.61
CA VAL A 176 -16.10 -11.43 2.50
C VAL A 176 -15.01 -12.32 1.88
N PRO A 177 -13.83 -12.43 2.51
CA PRO A 177 -12.77 -13.34 2.07
C PRO A 177 -13.23 -14.80 2.09
N GLU A 178 -12.70 -15.62 1.19
CA GLU A 178 -13.08 -17.04 1.07
C GLU A 178 -12.87 -17.82 2.38
N PHE A 179 -11.75 -17.58 3.07
CA PHE A 179 -11.49 -18.15 4.40
C PHE A 179 -12.55 -17.79 5.45
N TRP A 180 -13.12 -16.59 5.38
CA TRP A 180 -14.19 -16.19 6.29
C TRP A 180 -15.49 -16.92 5.94
N LYS A 181 -15.82 -17.02 4.64
CA LYS A 181 -17.00 -17.76 4.17
C LYS A 181 -16.98 -19.20 4.65
N LEU A 182 -15.82 -19.86 4.58
CA LEU A 182 -15.63 -21.25 4.99
C LEU A 182 -15.74 -21.46 6.50
N SER A 183 -15.39 -20.46 7.31
CA SER A 183 -15.34 -20.60 8.77
C SER A 183 -16.59 -20.09 9.49
N LYS A 184 -17.12 -18.93 9.11
CA LYS A 184 -18.22 -18.23 9.80
C LYS A 184 -19.42 -17.93 8.89
N GLY A 185 -19.38 -18.37 7.63
CA GLY A 185 -20.44 -18.19 6.65
C GLY A 185 -20.33 -16.90 5.83
N PRO A 186 -21.25 -16.69 4.86
CA PRO A 186 -21.16 -15.60 3.89
C PRO A 186 -21.67 -14.24 4.39
N SER A 187 -22.05 -14.12 5.67
CA SER A 187 -22.65 -12.88 6.20
C SER A 187 -21.65 -11.72 6.23
N VAL A 188 -21.96 -10.68 5.45
CA VAL A 188 -21.18 -9.43 5.37
C VAL A 188 -21.22 -8.70 6.71
N LEU A 189 -22.40 -8.50 7.29
CA LEU A 189 -22.57 -7.75 8.53
C LEU A 189 -21.76 -8.35 9.70
N LYS A 190 -21.81 -9.68 9.86
CA LYS A 190 -21.00 -10.36 10.89
C LYS A 190 -19.50 -10.12 10.68
N ARG A 191 -19.02 -10.13 9.43
CA ARG A 191 -17.60 -9.85 9.14
C ARG A 191 -17.20 -8.44 9.54
N TRP A 192 -18.01 -7.45 9.20
CA TRP A 192 -17.73 -6.04 9.52
C TRP A 192 -17.73 -5.79 11.03
N ILE A 193 -18.67 -6.37 11.78
CA ILE A 193 -18.69 -6.27 13.25
C ILE A 193 -17.39 -6.83 13.84
N TRP A 194 -16.99 -8.03 13.43
CA TRP A 194 -15.73 -8.63 13.91
C TRP A 194 -14.48 -7.88 13.43
N ALA A 195 -14.49 -7.30 12.23
CA ALA A 195 -13.40 -6.47 11.73
C ALA A 195 -13.26 -5.19 12.57
N PHE A 196 -14.38 -4.56 12.92
CA PHE A 196 -14.42 -3.37 13.76
C PHE A 196 -13.92 -3.66 15.17
N ILE A 197 -14.44 -4.70 15.82
CA ILE A 197 -14.00 -5.12 17.17
C ILE A 197 -12.49 -5.43 17.17
N GLY A 198 -12.02 -6.21 16.19
CA GLY A 198 -10.60 -6.54 16.07
C GLY A 198 -9.73 -5.30 15.81
N GLY A 199 -10.19 -4.38 14.95
CA GLY A 199 -9.50 -3.11 14.67
C GLY A 199 -9.40 -2.21 15.92
N ALA A 200 -10.50 -2.08 16.67
CA ALA A 200 -10.53 -1.32 17.92
C ALA A 200 -9.57 -1.91 18.96
N MET A 201 -9.58 -3.25 19.12
CA MET A 201 -8.65 -3.94 20.03
C MET A 201 -7.18 -3.75 19.62
N ILE A 202 -6.85 -3.85 18.33
CA ILE A 202 -5.48 -3.62 17.82
C ILE A 202 -5.07 -2.17 18.04
N GLY A 203 -5.96 -1.21 17.79
CA GLY A 203 -5.70 0.21 18.02
C GLY A 203 -5.40 0.51 19.49
N PHE A 204 -6.22 -0.03 20.39
CA PHE A 204 -6.01 0.09 21.84
C PHE A 204 -4.71 -0.57 22.29
N ALA A 205 -4.47 -1.81 21.87
CA ALA A 205 -3.24 -2.54 22.19
C ALA A 205 -1.97 -1.83 21.68
N ALA A 206 -2.03 -1.23 20.48
CA ALA A 206 -0.91 -0.47 19.93
C ALA A 206 -0.54 0.76 20.77
N ARG A 207 -1.48 1.32 21.54
CA ARG A 207 -1.19 2.42 22.46
C ARG A 207 -0.62 1.96 23.78
N ILE A 208 -1.16 0.86 24.33
CA ILE A 208 -0.58 0.23 25.52
C ILE A 208 0.87 -0.21 25.25
N ALA A 209 1.13 -0.78 24.08
CA ALA A 209 2.46 -1.22 23.67
C ALA A 209 3.41 -0.07 23.27
N GLY A 210 2.90 1.15 23.10
CA GLY A 210 3.69 2.30 22.62
C GLY A 210 4.09 2.22 21.13
N GLY A 211 3.48 1.34 20.34
CA GLY A 211 3.83 1.17 18.92
C GLY A 211 2.98 0.13 18.18
N CYS A 212 3.09 0.12 16.84
CA CYS A 212 2.57 -0.97 16.00
C CYS A 212 3.66 -1.99 15.67
N ALA A 213 3.27 -3.08 14.99
CA ALA A 213 4.21 -4.04 14.42
C ALA A 213 5.30 -3.39 13.56
N SER A 214 5.00 -2.45 12.67
CA SER A 214 6.06 -1.86 11.85
C SER A 214 7.08 -1.04 12.67
N GLY A 215 6.61 -0.37 13.73
CA GLY A 215 7.48 0.44 14.59
C GLY A 215 8.24 -0.40 15.61
N LEU A 216 7.51 -1.11 16.46
CA LEU A 216 8.08 -1.80 17.61
C LEU A 216 8.68 -3.16 17.25
N LEU A 217 8.05 -3.92 16.35
CA LEU A 217 8.57 -5.23 15.92
C LEU A 217 9.71 -5.04 14.92
N ILE A 218 9.42 -4.45 13.76
CA ILE A 218 10.38 -4.42 12.65
C ILE A 218 11.54 -3.49 12.99
N SER A 219 11.25 -2.22 13.31
CA SER A 219 12.32 -1.26 13.57
C SER A 219 13.05 -1.56 14.89
N GLY A 220 12.35 -2.12 15.89
CA GLY A 220 12.95 -2.55 17.15
C GLY A 220 13.91 -3.73 16.99
N VAL A 221 13.53 -4.76 16.22
CA VAL A 221 14.40 -5.93 15.97
C VAL A 221 15.62 -5.53 15.14
N ILE A 222 15.49 -4.63 14.16
CA ILE A 222 16.64 -4.13 13.37
C ILE A 222 17.63 -3.35 14.26
N GLN A 223 17.13 -2.62 15.24
CA GLN A 223 17.95 -1.88 16.22
C GLN A 223 18.49 -2.77 17.34
N MET A 224 18.22 -4.08 17.32
CA MET A 224 18.48 -5.02 18.42
C MET A 224 17.91 -4.56 19.77
N ALA A 225 16.81 -3.81 19.76
CA ALA A 225 16.15 -3.38 20.98
C ALA A 225 15.47 -4.58 21.67
N PRO A 226 15.71 -4.82 22.98
CA PRO A 226 15.08 -5.93 23.70
C PRO A 226 13.54 -5.90 23.64
N SER A 227 12.96 -4.69 23.62
CA SER A 227 11.52 -4.48 23.52
C SER A 227 10.92 -5.02 22.22
N GLY A 228 11.66 -4.97 21.11
CA GLY A 228 11.21 -5.50 19.83
C GLY A 228 11.09 -7.02 19.82
N PHE A 229 12.04 -7.72 20.46
CA PHE A 229 11.99 -9.17 20.62
C PHE A 229 10.85 -9.62 21.52
N ILE A 230 10.66 -8.96 22.67
CA ILE A 230 9.54 -9.25 23.59
C ILE A 230 8.21 -9.07 22.86
N PHE A 231 8.06 -7.97 22.12
CA PHE A 231 6.84 -7.69 21.37
C PHE A 231 6.61 -8.71 20.23
N MET A 232 7.67 -9.15 19.55
CA MET A 232 7.60 -10.20 18.52
C MET A 232 7.03 -11.50 19.09
N PHE A 233 7.57 -11.98 20.22
CA PHE A 233 7.05 -13.18 20.87
C PHE A 233 5.60 -13.00 21.37
N ALA A 234 5.28 -11.84 21.93
CA ALA A 234 3.93 -11.53 22.40
C ALA A 234 2.89 -11.53 21.26
N ILE A 235 3.18 -10.89 20.11
CA ILE A 235 2.31 -10.93 18.93
C ILE A 235 2.17 -12.36 18.41
N TRP A 236 3.26 -13.12 18.35
CA TRP A 236 3.23 -14.48 17.84
C TRP A 236 2.36 -15.40 18.71
N ILE A 237 2.55 -15.38 20.03
CA ILE A 237 1.76 -16.15 21.00
C ILE A 237 0.29 -15.69 20.97
N GLY A 238 0.05 -14.39 21.00
CA GLY A 238 -1.30 -13.83 20.97
C GLY A 238 -2.05 -14.15 19.67
N GLY A 239 -1.36 -14.11 18.53
CA GLY A 239 -1.90 -14.48 17.23
C GLY A 239 -2.21 -15.98 17.13
N LEU A 240 -1.33 -16.84 17.64
CA LEU A 240 -1.56 -18.28 17.73
C LEU A 240 -2.78 -18.57 18.61
N PHE A 241 -2.83 -17.99 19.80
CA PHE A 241 -3.95 -18.13 20.74
C PHE A 241 -5.28 -17.66 20.14
N THR A 242 -5.28 -16.47 19.53
CA THR A 242 -6.47 -15.92 18.87
C THR A 242 -6.94 -16.83 17.74
N THR A 243 -6.01 -17.37 16.94
CA THR A 243 -6.35 -18.30 15.85
C THR A 243 -6.98 -19.58 16.39
N LEU A 244 -6.43 -20.16 17.45
CA LEU A 244 -6.94 -21.38 18.09
C LEU A 244 -8.34 -21.16 18.68
N VAL A 245 -8.56 -20.05 19.41
CA VAL A 245 -9.85 -19.74 20.03
C VAL A 245 -10.90 -19.35 18.98
N PHE A 246 -10.54 -18.51 18.01
CA PHE A 246 -11.50 -17.93 17.07
C PHE A 246 -11.92 -18.92 15.97
N TYR A 247 -10.96 -19.69 15.43
CA TYR A 247 -11.20 -20.65 14.34
C TYR A 247 -11.37 -22.10 14.82
N ARG A 248 -11.11 -22.40 16.11
CA ARG A 248 -11.37 -23.69 16.77
C ARG A 248 -10.99 -24.88 15.89
N THR A 249 -9.71 -24.96 15.53
CA THR A 249 -9.01 -26.08 14.86
C THR A 249 -9.79 -26.85 13.77
N ARG A 250 -10.70 -26.22 13.03
CA ARG A 250 -11.19 -26.84 11.79
C ARG A 250 -10.07 -26.68 10.78
N SER A 251 -9.37 -27.77 10.49
CA SER A 251 -8.44 -27.88 9.37
C SER A 251 -9.22 -27.65 8.08
N VAL A 252 -9.38 -26.38 7.69
CA VAL A 252 -9.92 -26.01 6.39
C VAL A 252 -8.81 -26.27 5.38
N VAL A 253 -8.76 -27.50 4.88
CA VAL A 253 -7.88 -27.90 3.78
C VAL A 253 -8.36 -27.15 2.54
N LEU A 254 -7.71 -26.04 2.21
CA LEU A 254 -7.91 -25.41 0.91
C LEU A 254 -7.34 -26.34 -0.15
N LYS A 255 -8.23 -26.87 -1.01
CA LYS A 255 -7.84 -27.57 -2.22
C LYS A 255 -7.14 -26.56 -3.12
N ARG A 256 -5.80 -26.62 -3.17
CA ARG A 256 -4.96 -25.78 -4.03
C ARG A 256 -5.35 -26.04 -5.48
N ASP A 257 -6.08 -25.11 -6.10
CA ASP A 257 -6.41 -25.21 -7.50
C ASP A 257 -5.11 -25.08 -8.32
N LYS A 258 -4.81 -26.10 -9.13
CA LYS A 258 -3.56 -26.26 -9.90
C LYS A 258 -3.57 -25.48 -11.22
N SER A 259 -4.47 -24.51 -11.39
CA SER A 259 -4.65 -23.77 -12.66
C SER A 259 -3.75 -22.53 -12.83
N GLN A 260 -2.78 -22.30 -11.94
CA GLN A 260 -1.98 -21.07 -11.90
C GLN A 260 -0.47 -21.28 -12.02
N GLY A 261 -0.04 -22.36 -12.67
CA GLY A 261 1.33 -22.52 -13.19
C GLY A 261 1.64 -21.52 -14.30
#